data_AF-A0A3D5ZR07-F1
#
_entry.id   AF-A0A3D5ZR07-F1
#
_cell.length_a   1.000
_cell.length_b   1.000
_cell.length_c   1.000
_cell.angle_alpha   90.00
_cell.angle_beta   90.00
_cell.angle_gamma   90.00
#
_symmetry.space_group_name_H-M   'P 1'
#
loop_
_entity.id
_entity.type
_entity.pdbx_description
1 polymer ?
#
loop_
_entity_poly.entity_id
_entity_poly.type
_entity_poly.pdbx_seq_one_letter_code
_entity_poly.pdbx_strand_id
1 'polypeptide(L)'
;MKATEVIRKANSGEGLTVEEIKIYNANVKPQKHVYGKYGTLAKKYLEDKGIDWTIADLPEYLHGVDKMAEALYDDMWNKLSGCEQYRRTGDYLVDVKRINAMKQIIEEEILNEIVYV
;
A
#
# COMPACT_ATOMS: atom_id res chain seq x y z
N MET A 1 0.95 34.64 -2.73
CA MET A 1 0.70 33.38 -3.45
C MET A 1 -0.55 32.74 -2.86
N LYS A 2 -1.52 32.32 -3.66
CA LYS A 2 -2.77 31.74 -3.12
C LYS A 2 -2.53 30.27 -2.76
N ALA A 3 -2.99 29.84 -1.58
CA ALA A 3 -2.86 28.45 -1.13
C ALA A 3 -3.49 27.45 -2.12
N THR A 4 -4.57 27.83 -2.79
CA THR A 4 -5.25 27.02 -3.82
C THR A 4 -4.37 26.72 -5.03
N GLU A 5 -3.53 27.68 -5.45
CA GLU A 5 -2.62 27.51 -6.59
C GLU A 5 -1.50 26.53 -6.24
N VAL A 6 -0.96 26.64 -5.03
CA VAL A 6 0.06 25.74 -4.48
C VAL A 6 -0.47 24.31 -4.34
N ILE A 7 -1.69 24.14 -3.83
CA ILE A 7 -2.32 22.82 -3.70
C ILE A 7 -2.57 22.19 -5.08
N ARG A 8 -3.06 22.97 -6.05
CA ARG A 8 -3.27 22.48 -7.43
C ARG A 8 -1.96 22.02 -8.06
N LYS A 9 -0.88 22.78 -7.86
CA LYS A 9 0.48 22.48 -8.35
C LYS A 9 1.04 21.21 -7.71
N ALA A 10 0.83 21.04 -6.40
CA ALA A 10 1.19 19.80 -5.71
C ALA A 10 0.44 18.58 -6.27
N ASN A 11 -0.87 18.73 -6.53
CA ASN A 11 -1.71 17.67 -7.08
C ASN A 11 -1.41 17.33 -8.55
N SER A 12 -0.84 18.26 -9.33
CA SER A 12 -0.40 17.98 -10.71
C SER A 12 0.97 17.28 -10.78
N GLY A 13 1.64 17.07 -9.64
CA GLY A 13 2.98 16.47 -9.60
C GLY A 13 4.09 17.44 -10.00
N GLU A 14 3.80 18.73 -10.12
CA GLU A 14 4.80 19.76 -10.33
C GLU A 14 5.58 20.01 -9.03
N GLY A 15 6.91 20.12 -9.12
CA GLY A 15 7.75 20.43 -7.97
C GLY A 15 7.41 21.79 -7.34
N LEU A 16 7.38 21.83 -6.01
CA LEU A 16 7.15 23.06 -5.23
C LEU A 16 8.47 23.70 -4.81
N THR A 17 8.55 25.03 -4.80
CA THR A 17 9.65 25.79 -4.17
C THR A 17 9.53 25.75 -2.64
N VAL A 18 10.57 26.21 -1.93
CA VAL A 18 10.58 26.22 -0.45
C VAL A 18 9.45 27.08 0.12
N GLU A 19 9.16 28.23 -0.48
CA GLU A 19 8.05 29.10 -0.09
C GLU A 19 6.69 28.44 -0.32
N GLU A 20 6.53 27.75 -1.45
CA GLU A 20 5.33 26.99 -1.79
C GLU A 20 5.13 25.82 -0.81
N ILE A 21 6.19 25.11 -0.42
CA ILE A 21 6.13 24.03 0.58
C ILE A 21 5.64 24.56 1.94
N LYS A 22 6.14 25.73 2.39
CA LYS A 22 5.67 26.33 3.65
C LYS A 22 4.18 26.67 3.60
N ILE A 23 3.70 27.18 2.47
CA ILE A 23 2.27 27.46 2.26
C ILE A 23 1.47 26.15 2.22
N TYR A 24 1.94 25.13 1.51
CA TYR A 24 1.28 23.82 1.44
C TYR A 24 1.14 23.20 2.84
N ASN A 25 2.23 23.12 3.60
CA ASN A 25 2.23 22.51 4.93
C ASN A 25 1.36 23.28 5.95
N ALA A 26 1.22 24.59 5.80
CA ALA A 26 0.33 25.39 6.65
C ALA A 26 -1.17 25.17 6.35
N ASN A 27 -1.51 24.76 5.12
CA ASN A 27 -2.89 24.65 4.65
C ASN A 27 -3.38 23.21 4.49
N VAL A 28 -2.47 22.25 4.30
CA VAL A 28 -2.78 20.83 4.15
C VAL A 28 -2.40 20.11 5.44
N LYS A 29 -3.39 19.49 6.08
CA LYS A 29 -3.13 18.67 7.26
C LYS A 29 -2.35 17.41 6.83
N PRO A 30 -1.22 17.09 7.48
CA PRO A 30 -0.52 15.85 7.19
C PRO A 30 -1.44 14.67 7.48
N GLN A 31 -1.60 13.78 6.50
CA GLN A 31 -2.36 12.55 6.70
C GLN A 31 -1.51 11.58 7.52
N LYS A 32 -1.95 11.27 8.74
CA LYS A 32 -1.29 10.25 9.56
C LYS A 32 -1.69 8.87 9.05
N HIS A 33 -0.75 8.16 8.44
CA HIS A 33 -0.93 6.75 8.09
C HIS A 33 -0.80 5.92 9.37
N VAL A 34 -1.93 5.42 9.87
CA VAL A 34 -1.99 4.62 11.11
C VAL A 34 -1.70 3.15 10.82
N TYR A 35 -2.19 2.65 9.68
CA TYR A 35 -2.02 1.27 9.24
C TYR A 35 -1.10 1.20 8.04
N GLY A 36 -0.55 0.01 7.78
CA GLY A 36 0.17 -0.31 6.56
C GLY A 36 -0.75 -0.29 5.34
N LYS A 37 -0.20 -0.71 4.20
CA LYS A 37 -0.90 -0.73 2.92
C LYS A 37 -2.21 -1.53 3.01
N TYR A 38 -2.13 -2.76 3.54
CA TYR A 38 -3.25 -3.70 3.52
C TYR A 38 -4.28 -3.40 4.60
N GLY A 39 -3.86 -3.01 5.80
CA GLY A 39 -4.76 -2.52 6.84
C GLY A 39 -5.52 -1.26 6.38
N THR A 40 -4.88 -0.36 5.64
CA THR A 40 -5.56 0.81 5.07
C THR A 40 -6.60 0.42 4.00
N LEU A 41 -6.29 -0.57 3.14
CA LEU A 41 -7.23 -1.06 2.12
C LEU A 41 -8.42 -1.79 2.76
N ALA A 42 -8.17 -2.65 3.76
CA ALA A 42 -9.21 -3.38 4.48
C ALA A 42 -10.14 -2.42 5.21
N LYS A 43 -9.59 -1.38 5.86
CA LYS A 43 -10.39 -0.34 6.49
C LYS A 43 -11.35 0.30 5.49
N LYS A 44 -10.84 0.72 4.33
CA LYS A 44 -11.67 1.34 3.30
C LYS A 44 -12.77 0.40 2.81
N TYR A 45 -12.45 -0.87 2.62
CA TYR A 45 -13.42 -1.89 2.21
C TYR A 45 -14.53 -2.10 3.25
N LEU A 46 -14.18 -2.15 4.54
CA LEU A 46 -15.16 -2.28 5.62
C LEU A 46 -16.07 -1.05 5.74
N GLU A 47 -15.49 0.15 5.57
CA GLU A 47 -16.24 1.42 5.53
C GLU A 47 -17.19 1.46 4.32
N ASP A 48 -16.74 1.05 3.14
CA ASP A 48 -17.55 0.99 1.91
C ASP A 48 -18.71 -0.01 2.03
N LYS A 49 -18.51 -1.12 2.77
CA LYS A 49 -19.57 -2.10 3.10
C LYS A 49 -20.47 -1.66 4.26
N GLY A 50 -20.10 -0.62 5.02
CA GLY A 50 -20.82 -0.17 6.21
C GLY A 50 -20.82 -1.18 7.36
N ILE A 51 -19.77 -1.99 7.49
CA ILE A 51 -19.63 -3.05 8.51
C ILE A 51 -18.45 -2.82 9.47
N ASP A 52 -17.69 -1.75 9.29
CA ASP A 52 -16.56 -1.35 10.14
C ASP A 52 -16.94 -1.31 11.63
N TRP A 53 -18.14 -0.83 11.96
CA TRP A 53 -18.66 -0.73 13.32
C TRP A 53 -19.00 -2.09 13.98
N THR A 54 -19.03 -3.19 13.21
CA THR A 54 -19.31 -4.52 13.73
C THR A 54 -18.10 -5.17 14.41
N ILE A 55 -16.89 -4.62 14.17
CA ILE A 55 -15.64 -5.12 14.74
C ILE A 55 -15.39 -4.43 16.08
N ALA A 56 -15.37 -5.21 17.16
CA ALA A 56 -15.21 -4.71 18.53
C ALA A 56 -13.90 -3.93 18.76
N ASP A 57 -12.80 -4.39 18.17
CA ASP A 57 -11.50 -3.71 18.17
C ASP A 57 -10.98 -3.56 16.73
N LEU A 58 -11.55 -2.57 16.03
CA LEU A 58 -11.17 -2.27 14.65
C LEU A 58 -9.66 -1.94 14.52
N PRO A 59 -9.03 -1.14 15.41
CA PRO A 59 -7.59 -0.89 15.34
C PRO A 59 -6.72 -2.15 15.41
N GLU A 60 -6.95 -3.04 16.39
CA GLU A 60 -6.14 -4.27 16.50
C GLU A 60 -6.39 -5.19 15.29
N TYR A 61 -7.63 -5.28 14.81
CA TYR A 61 -7.96 -6.02 13.60
C TYR A 61 -7.16 -5.54 12.38
N LEU A 62 -7.12 -4.22 12.14
CA LEU A 62 -6.43 -3.65 10.97
C LEU A 62 -4.89 -3.80 11.07
N HIS A 63 -4.32 -3.70 12.27
CA HIS A 63 -2.92 -4.07 12.48
C HIS A 63 -2.68 -5.57 12.28
N GLY A 64 -3.65 -6.41 12.65
CA GLY A 64 -3.65 -7.85 12.36
C GLY A 64 -3.64 -8.13 10.86
N VAL A 65 -4.42 -7.40 10.07
CA VAL A 65 -4.42 -7.49 8.60
C VAL A 65 -3.03 -7.24 8.02
N ASP A 66 -2.34 -6.18 8.48
CA ASP A 66 -0.98 -5.90 8.01
C ASP A 66 0.00 -7.03 8.38
N LYS A 67 -0.07 -7.55 9.63
CA LYS A 67 0.77 -8.67 10.09
C LYS A 67 0.52 -9.95 9.28
N MET A 68 -0.74 -10.27 8.99
CA MET A 68 -1.12 -11.45 8.21
C MET A 68 -0.64 -11.31 6.75
N ALA A 69 -0.77 -10.12 6.17
CA ALA A 69 -0.31 -9.85 4.82
C ALA A 69 1.21 -9.96 4.70
N GLU A 70 1.96 -9.45 5.68
CA GLU A 70 3.43 -9.60 5.74
C GLU A 70 3.83 -11.07 5.84
N ALA A 71 3.19 -11.84 6.72
CA ALA A 71 3.47 -13.26 6.89
C ALA A 71 3.16 -14.08 5.61
N LEU A 72 2.03 -13.80 4.95
CA LEU A 72 1.67 -14.44 3.68
C LEU A 72 2.65 -14.07 2.58
N TYR A 73 3.07 -12.80 2.52
CA TYR A 73 4.06 -12.34 1.55
C TYR A 73 5.36 -13.14 1.68
N ASP A 74 5.89 -13.27 2.90
CA ASP A 74 7.15 -13.98 3.15
C ASP A 74 7.05 -15.48 2.80
N ASP A 75 5.96 -16.14 3.20
CA ASP A 75 5.74 -17.56 2.90
C ASP A 75 5.63 -17.81 1.39
N MET A 76 4.81 -17.04 0.69
CA MET A 76 4.68 -17.17 -0.77
C MET A 76 5.96 -16.79 -1.50
N TRP A 77 6.67 -15.76 -1.05
CA TRP A 77 7.95 -15.38 -1.62
C TRP A 77 8.98 -16.53 -1.52
N ASN A 78 9.09 -17.14 -0.34
CA ASN A 78 9.98 -18.27 -0.11
C ASN A 78 9.63 -19.47 -1.00
N LYS A 79 8.34 -19.75 -1.18
CA LYS A 79 7.88 -20.83 -2.08
C LYS A 79 8.16 -20.50 -3.56
N LEU A 80 7.73 -19.33 -4.03
CA LEU A 80 7.79 -18.94 -5.44
C LEU A 80 9.22 -18.70 -5.92
N SER A 81 10.09 -18.14 -5.09
CA SER A 81 11.50 -17.89 -5.47
C SER A 81 12.29 -19.17 -5.77
N GLY A 82 11.88 -20.31 -5.22
CA GLY A 82 12.46 -21.62 -5.51
C GLY A 82 12.00 -22.23 -6.85
N CYS A 83 10.85 -21.81 -7.37
CA CYS A 83 10.26 -22.32 -8.61
C CYS A 83 11.11 -21.91 -9.82
N GLU A 84 11.28 -22.85 -10.77
CA GLU A 84 12.13 -22.65 -11.95
C GLU A 84 11.74 -21.42 -12.78
N GLN A 85 10.44 -21.15 -12.91
CA GLN A 85 9.90 -20.03 -13.67
C GLN A 85 10.22 -18.65 -13.07
N TYR A 86 10.53 -18.57 -11.77
CA TYR A 86 10.84 -17.30 -11.09
C TYR A 86 12.26 -17.23 -10.53
N ARG A 87 13.00 -18.35 -10.55
CA ARG A 87 14.40 -18.40 -10.12
C ARG A 87 15.23 -17.36 -10.86
N ARG A 88 16.16 -16.72 -10.15
CA ARG A 88 17.07 -15.74 -10.74
C ARG A 88 17.96 -16.39 -11.80
N THR A 89 18.11 -15.74 -12.94
CA THR A 89 18.95 -16.17 -14.06
C THR A 89 20.30 -15.46 -14.09
N GLY A 90 20.42 -14.33 -13.38
CA GLY A 90 21.57 -13.44 -13.46
C GLY A 90 21.46 -12.38 -14.55
N ASP A 91 20.45 -12.46 -15.43
CA ASP A 91 20.08 -11.37 -16.34
C ASP A 91 19.13 -10.41 -15.62
N TYR A 92 19.56 -9.17 -15.44
CA TYR A 92 18.82 -8.17 -14.68
C TYR A 92 17.40 -7.92 -15.20
N LEU A 93 17.22 -7.79 -16.52
CA LEU A 93 15.90 -7.47 -17.09
C LEU A 93 14.94 -8.65 -16.97
N VAL A 94 15.46 -9.86 -17.13
CA VAL A 94 14.68 -11.10 -16.91
C VAL A 94 14.31 -11.24 -15.44
N ASP A 95 15.26 -11.02 -14.53
CA ASP A 95 15.04 -11.17 -13.08
C ASP A 95 14.04 -10.14 -12.55
N VAL A 96 14.11 -8.88 -13.01
CA VAL A 96 13.12 -7.85 -12.65
C VAL A 96 11.71 -8.25 -13.10
N LYS A 97 11.56 -8.76 -14.33
CA LYS A 97 10.26 -9.24 -14.82
C LYS A 97 9.72 -10.39 -13.98
N ARG A 98 10.57 -11.37 -13.64
CA ARG A 98 10.19 -12.52 -12.80
C ARG A 98 9.80 -12.10 -11.39
N ILE A 99 10.59 -11.22 -10.76
CA ILE A 99 10.30 -10.69 -9.42
C ILE A 99 8.98 -9.90 -9.42
N ASN A 100 8.73 -9.07 -10.44
CA ASN A 100 7.48 -8.32 -10.52
C ASN A 100 6.27 -9.25 -10.70
N ALA A 101 6.41 -10.30 -11.52
CA ALA A 101 5.35 -11.30 -11.66
C ALA A 101 5.06 -12.03 -10.33
N MET A 102 6.09 -12.42 -9.57
CA MET A 102 5.90 -12.98 -8.23
C MET A 102 5.16 -12.00 -7.32
N LYS A 103 5.63 -10.75 -7.24
CA LYS A 103 5.01 -9.72 -6.40
C LYS A 103 3.54 -9.53 -6.74
N GLN A 104 3.20 -9.53 -8.02
CA GLN A 104 1.81 -9.40 -8.46
C GLN A 104 0.94 -10.56 -7.98
N ILE A 105 1.42 -11.81 -8.12
CA ILE A 105 0.69 -12.99 -7.64
C ILE A 105 0.47 -12.93 -6.12
N ILE A 106 1.52 -12.59 -5.38
CA ILE A 106 1.44 -12.48 -3.92
C ILE A 106 0.48 -11.36 -3.51
N GLU A 107 0.54 -10.22 -4.19
CA GLU A 107 -0.38 -9.10 -3.96
C GLU A 107 -1.82 -9.50 -4.21
N GLU A 108 -2.12 -10.15 -5.34
CA GLU A 108 -3.47 -10.63 -5.67
C GLU A 108 -3.99 -11.60 -4.60
N GLU A 109 -3.15 -12.52 -4.12
CA GLU A 109 -3.51 -13.44 -3.04
C GLU A 109 -3.84 -12.70 -1.74
N ILE A 110 -2.98 -11.77 -1.30
CA ILE A 110 -3.22 -10.97 -0.08
C ILE A 110 -4.53 -10.18 -0.19
N LEU A 111 -4.79 -9.58 -1.36
CA LEU A 111 -6.01 -8.81 -1.57
C LEU A 111 -7.26 -9.69 -1.45
N ASN A 112 -7.25 -10.88 -2.05
CA ASN A 112 -8.38 -11.79 -2.05
C ASN A 112 -8.60 -12.48 -0.71
N GLU A 113 -7.54 -13.00 -0.08
CA GLU A 113 -7.64 -13.85 1.11
C GLU A 113 -7.66 -13.06 2.43
N ILE A 114 -7.16 -11.82 2.44
CA ILE A 114 -7.00 -11.05 3.68
C ILE A 114 -7.78 -9.73 3.64
N VAL A 115 -7.68 -8.97 2.54
CA VAL A 115 -8.21 -7.59 2.50
C VAL A 115 -9.71 -7.54 2.19
N TYR A 116 -10.17 -8.32 1.20
CA TYR A 116 -11.53 -8.20 0.65
C TYR A 116 -12.49 -9.30 1.10
N VAL A 117 -12.33 -9.81 2.33
CA VAL A 117 -13.15 -10.88 2.91
C VAL A 117 -14.52 -10.38 3.41
#